data_AF-A0A7S3BNM3-F1
#
_entry.id   AF-A0A7S3BNM3-F1
#
_cell.length_a   1.000
_cell.length_b   1.000
_cell.length_c   1.000
_cell.angle_alpha   90.00
_cell.angle_beta   90.00
_cell.angle_gamma   90.00
#
_symmetry.space_group_name_H-M   'P 1'
#
loop_
_entity.id
_entity.type
_entity.pdbx_description
1 polymer ?
#
loop_
_entity_poly.entity_id
_entity_poly.type
_entity_poly.pdbx_seq_one_letter_code
_entity_poly.pdbx_strand_id
1 'polypeptide(L)'
;EASSVDEGKSFSTPKPTKLPNPNSGIEGYPLKSGSLVLLFNPTTLVANSRGRDPLAAGISADDGKTWVQRDVQKGPTGTPSLGENQFSYPSVLQTSDGTIHAMYTYAPAHQQRTIKYIRFTEGWVTRHR
;
A
#
# COMPACT_ATOMS: atom_id res chain seq x y z
N GLU A 1 10.47 5.87 9.57
CA GLU A 1 11.62 5.82 8.67
C GLU A 1 12.91 5.67 9.47
N ALA A 2 13.75 4.78 8.99
CA ALA A 2 15.14 4.61 9.38
C ALA A 2 15.90 4.32 8.10
N SER A 3 17.16 4.68 8.04
CA SER A 3 18.04 4.51 6.89
C SER A 3 19.27 3.73 7.30
N SER A 4 19.80 2.97 6.34
CA SER A 4 21.08 2.29 6.44
C SER A 4 22.04 2.88 5.42
N VAL A 5 23.31 3.00 5.80
CA VAL A 5 24.41 3.40 4.91
C VAL A 5 25.44 2.29 4.72
N ASP A 6 25.18 1.10 5.27
CA ASP A 6 26.10 -0.04 5.33
C ASP A 6 25.44 -1.36 4.90
N GLU A 7 24.56 -1.29 3.90
CA GLU A 7 23.86 -2.45 3.30
C GLU A 7 22.96 -3.22 4.29
N GLY A 8 22.41 -2.52 5.28
CA GLY A 8 21.44 -3.06 6.23
C GLY A 8 22.05 -3.69 7.48
N LYS A 9 23.35 -3.47 7.73
CA LYS A 9 24.02 -3.95 8.95
C LYS A 9 23.64 -3.10 10.16
N SER A 10 23.46 -1.79 9.97
CA SER A 10 22.97 -0.88 10.99
C SER A 10 21.95 0.11 10.42
N PHE A 11 21.10 0.62 11.31
CA PHE A 11 20.06 1.59 10.96
C PHE A 11 20.13 2.79 11.88
N SER A 12 19.81 3.96 11.34
CA SER A 12 19.56 5.15 12.13
C SER A 12 18.37 4.97 13.09
N THR A 13 18.31 5.79 14.15
CA THR A 13 17.17 5.80 15.07
C THR A 13 15.87 6.05 14.29
N PRO A 14 14.84 5.19 14.43
CA PRO A 14 13.62 5.32 13.67
C PRO A 14 12.85 6.58 14.06
N LYS A 15 12.34 7.29 13.06
CA LYS A 15 11.44 8.45 13.20
C LYS A 15 10.06 8.11 12.64
N PRO A 16 8.96 8.64 13.19
CA PRO A 16 7.64 8.47 12.57
C PRO A 16 7.61 8.98 11.13
N THR A 17 6.96 8.25 10.23
CA THR A 17 6.71 8.72 8.86
C THR A 17 5.44 9.58 8.84
N LYS A 18 5.22 10.32 7.75
CA LYS A 18 3.94 11.00 7.49
C LYS A 18 2.85 10.06 6.96
N LEU A 19 3.21 8.84 6.57
CA LEU A 19 2.27 7.88 6.02
C LEU A 19 1.43 7.27 7.16
N PRO A 20 0.10 7.35 7.08
CA PRO A 20 -0.75 6.66 8.04
C PRO A 20 -0.63 5.14 7.85
N ASN A 21 -0.66 4.40 8.96
CA ASN A 21 -0.69 2.95 8.93
C ASN A 21 -1.48 2.41 10.14
N PRO A 22 -2.54 1.61 9.95
CA PRO A 22 -3.36 1.08 11.03
C PRO A 22 -2.76 -0.19 11.67
N ASN A 23 -1.43 -0.23 11.83
CA ASN A 23 -0.69 -1.44 12.22
C ASN A 23 -0.94 -2.64 11.26
N SER A 24 -0.99 -2.35 9.96
CA SER A 24 -1.03 -3.34 8.88
C SER A 24 0.35 -3.49 8.22
N GLY A 25 0.56 -4.63 7.56
CA GLY A 25 1.72 -4.81 6.68
C GLY A 25 1.65 -3.87 5.48
N ILE A 26 2.81 -3.40 5.05
CA ILE A 26 3.03 -2.60 3.84
C ILE A 26 4.10 -3.28 3.00
N GLU A 27 4.08 -3.08 1.69
CA GLU A 27 5.15 -3.58 0.81
C GLU A 27 5.53 -2.51 -0.23
N GLY A 28 6.83 -2.29 -0.40
CA GLY A 28 7.38 -1.33 -1.36
C GLY A 28 8.25 -2.03 -2.40
N TYR A 29 8.25 -1.51 -3.63
CA TYR A 29 9.05 -2.06 -4.74
C TYR A 29 9.59 -0.92 -5.63
N PRO A 30 10.89 -0.97 -6.03
CA PRO A 30 11.44 0.01 -6.97
C PRO A 30 10.95 -0.27 -8.39
N LEU A 31 10.40 0.75 -9.03
CA LEU A 31 9.94 0.70 -10.42
C LEU A 31 11.08 1.01 -11.40
N LYS A 32 10.93 0.54 -12.64
CA LYS A 32 11.87 0.78 -13.75
C LYS A 32 12.06 2.26 -14.07
N SER A 33 11.11 3.12 -13.71
CA SER A 33 11.19 4.57 -13.85
C SER A 33 12.15 5.23 -12.85
N GLY A 34 12.60 4.50 -11.82
CA GLY A 34 13.31 5.04 -10.67
C GLY A 34 12.39 5.45 -9.52
N SER A 35 11.07 5.48 -9.75
CA SER A 35 10.05 5.70 -8.71
C SER A 35 9.94 4.50 -7.76
N LEU A 36 9.37 4.71 -6.58
CA LEU A 36 8.92 3.65 -5.67
C LEU A 36 7.40 3.47 -5.80
N VAL A 37 6.93 2.22 -5.79
CA VAL A 37 5.53 1.89 -5.46
C VAL A 37 5.46 1.40 -4.02
N LEU A 38 4.41 1.79 -3.29
CA LEU A 38 4.09 1.29 -1.95
C LEU A 38 2.62 0.86 -1.89
N LEU A 39 2.36 -0.38 -1.48
CA LEU A 39 1.03 -0.83 -1.11
C LEU A 39 0.86 -0.77 0.40
N PHE A 40 -0.19 -0.08 0.84
CA PHE A 40 -0.48 0.15 2.26
C PHE A 40 -1.95 0.49 2.50
N ASN A 41 -2.37 0.48 3.75
CA ASN A 41 -3.68 0.97 4.17
C ASN A 41 -3.54 2.43 4.65
N PRO A 42 -4.05 3.44 3.90
CA PRO A 42 -3.84 4.84 4.22
C PRO A 42 -4.80 5.34 5.32
N THR A 43 -4.82 4.64 6.47
CA THR A 43 -5.73 4.91 7.59
C THR A 43 -4.98 4.89 8.92
N THR A 44 -5.63 5.40 9.96
CA THR A 44 -5.13 5.32 11.34
C THR A 44 -5.99 4.37 12.16
N LEU A 45 -5.42 3.84 13.24
CA LEU A 45 -6.21 3.09 14.22
C LEU A 45 -7.19 4.04 14.91
N VAL A 46 -8.47 3.68 14.85
CA VAL A 46 -9.54 4.28 15.67
C VAL A 46 -10.19 3.18 16.50
N ALA A 47 -10.79 3.55 17.64
CA ALA A 47 -11.44 2.60 18.53
C ALA A 47 -12.43 1.72 17.75
N ASN A 48 -12.36 0.41 17.98
CA ASN A 48 -13.20 -0.60 17.32
C ASN A 48 -13.03 -0.71 15.79
N SER A 49 -11.93 -0.21 15.20
CA SER A 49 -11.61 -0.39 13.78
C SER A 49 -10.31 -1.15 13.57
N ARG A 50 -10.26 -1.96 12.50
CA ARG A 50 -9.02 -2.56 12.00
C ARG A 50 -8.27 -1.67 10.99
N GLY A 51 -8.92 -0.65 10.42
CA GLY A 51 -8.33 0.29 9.44
C GLY A 51 -7.92 -0.30 8.09
N ARG A 52 -8.19 -1.57 7.80
CA ARG A 52 -7.70 -2.27 6.59
C ARG A 52 -8.61 -2.09 5.36
N ASP A 53 -9.28 -0.95 5.27
CA ASP A 53 -10.17 -0.55 4.18
C ASP A 53 -10.05 0.98 4.05
N PRO A 54 -9.48 1.53 2.96
CA PRO A 54 -9.07 0.87 1.72
C PRO A 54 -7.66 0.26 1.76
N LEU A 55 -7.29 -0.45 0.69
CA LEU A 55 -5.89 -0.69 0.29
C LEU A 55 -5.56 0.27 -0.86
N ALA A 56 -4.43 0.96 -0.79
CA ALA A 56 -3.99 1.93 -1.79
C ALA A 56 -2.60 1.59 -2.34
N ALA A 57 -2.36 2.05 -3.56
CA ALA A 57 -1.03 2.15 -4.14
C ALA A 57 -0.57 3.60 -4.11
N GLY A 58 0.59 3.87 -3.51
CA GLY A 58 1.30 5.14 -3.57
C GLY A 58 2.49 5.06 -4.52
N ILE A 59 2.74 6.13 -5.28
CA ILE A 59 3.94 6.32 -6.10
C ILE A 59 4.73 7.49 -5.53
N SER A 60 6.03 7.29 -5.34
CA SER A 60 6.97 8.33 -4.96
C SER A 60 8.09 8.42 -5.99
N ALA A 61 8.32 9.63 -6.51
CA ALA A 61 9.40 9.92 -7.45
C ALA A 61 10.66 10.49 -6.76
N ASP A 62 10.62 10.66 -5.44
CA ASP A 62 11.62 11.38 -4.65
C ASP A 62 12.10 10.57 -3.43
N ASP A 63 12.21 9.25 -3.61
CA ASP A 63 12.72 8.30 -2.61
C ASP A 63 11.89 8.28 -1.31
N GLY A 64 10.58 8.27 -1.47
CA GLY A 64 9.61 8.12 -0.38
C GLY A 64 9.26 9.40 0.39
N LYS A 65 9.71 10.58 -0.08
CA LYS A 65 9.44 11.86 0.59
C LYS A 65 8.03 12.38 0.31
N THR A 66 7.56 12.26 -0.92
CA THR A 66 6.20 12.62 -1.34
C THR A 66 5.54 11.47 -2.10
N TRP A 67 4.21 11.41 -2.02
CA TRP A 67 3.42 10.29 -2.51
C TRP A 67 2.17 10.79 -3.26
N VAL A 68 1.97 10.27 -4.47
CA VAL A 68 0.67 10.33 -5.18
C VAL A 68 0.02 8.96 -5.05
N GLN A 69 -1.21 8.89 -4.56
CA GLN A 69 -1.86 7.62 -4.25
C GLN A 69 -3.22 7.44 -4.91
N ARG A 70 -3.60 6.17 -5.06
CA ARG A 70 -4.92 5.76 -5.53
C ARG A 70 -5.36 4.47 -4.83
N ASP A 71 -6.63 4.42 -4.44
CA ASP A 71 -7.22 3.19 -3.91
C ASP A 71 -7.20 2.10 -4.98
N VAL A 72 -6.63 0.95 -4.62
CA VAL A 72 -6.66 -0.26 -5.45
C VAL A 72 -7.78 -1.21 -5.03
N GLN A 73 -8.27 -1.08 -3.80
CA GLN A 73 -9.42 -1.81 -3.28
C GLN A 73 -10.16 -0.98 -2.23
N LYS A 74 -11.49 -0.97 -2.33
CA LYS A 74 -12.42 -0.37 -1.37
C LYS A 74 -13.52 -1.33 -0.99
N GLY A 75 -14.09 -1.15 0.20
CA GLY A 75 -15.40 -1.69 0.54
C GLY A 75 -16.49 -1.21 -0.43
N PRO A 76 -17.64 -1.90 -0.47
CA PRO A 76 -18.72 -1.63 -1.43
C PRO A 76 -19.34 -0.24 -1.29
N THR A 77 -19.26 0.37 -0.09
CA THR A 77 -19.80 1.71 0.18
C THR A 77 -18.84 2.83 -0.24
N GLY A 78 -17.57 2.51 -0.50
CA GLY A 78 -16.51 3.49 -0.70
C GLY A 78 -16.04 4.21 0.57
N THR A 79 -16.72 4.01 1.70
CA THR A 79 -16.32 4.50 3.02
C THR A 79 -15.66 3.36 3.81
N PRO A 80 -14.53 3.61 4.49
CA PRO A 80 -13.88 2.62 5.36
C PRO A 80 -14.85 1.97 6.34
N SER A 81 -14.92 0.63 6.33
CA SER A 81 -15.62 -0.12 7.37
C SER A 81 -14.86 -0.08 8.72
N LEU A 82 -15.54 -0.37 9.82
CA LEU A 82 -14.92 -0.55 11.14
C LEU A 82 -14.23 -1.93 11.30
N GLY A 83 -13.74 -2.51 10.20
CA GLY A 83 -13.01 -3.80 10.19
C GLY A 83 -13.80 -4.98 9.65
N GLU A 84 -15.03 -4.76 9.17
CA GLU A 84 -15.81 -5.77 8.45
C GLU A 84 -15.12 -6.16 7.14
N ASN A 85 -14.62 -5.16 6.40
CA ASN A 85 -13.74 -5.36 5.25
C ASN A 85 -12.27 -5.28 5.69
N GLN A 86 -11.47 -6.23 5.20
CA GLN A 86 -10.03 -6.25 5.42
C GLN A 86 -9.30 -6.61 4.14
N PHE A 87 -8.48 -5.67 3.67
CA PHE A 87 -7.59 -5.79 2.51
C PHE A 87 -6.17 -5.52 2.99
N SER A 88 -5.36 -6.58 3.15
CA SER A 88 -4.10 -6.48 3.89
C SER A 88 -3.06 -7.49 3.42
N TYR A 89 -1.84 -7.40 3.97
CA TYR A 89 -0.68 -8.21 3.58
C TYR A 89 -0.47 -8.18 2.07
N PRO A 90 -0.22 -6.97 1.51
CA PRO A 90 0.02 -6.84 0.08
C PRO A 90 1.35 -7.51 -0.30
N SER A 91 1.45 -7.91 -1.55
CA SER A 91 2.71 -8.11 -2.26
C SER A 91 2.67 -7.44 -3.62
N VAL A 92 3.81 -6.90 -4.07
CA VAL A 92 3.90 -6.10 -5.29
C VAL A 92 5.21 -6.32 -6.05
N LEU A 93 5.11 -6.40 -7.38
CA LEU A 93 6.26 -6.44 -8.28
C LEU A 93 5.94 -5.75 -9.61
N GLN A 94 6.96 -5.41 -10.39
CA GLN A 94 6.79 -4.90 -11.75
C GLN A 94 7.38 -5.86 -12.78
N THR A 95 6.62 -6.21 -13.82
CA THR A 95 7.09 -7.02 -14.95
C THR A 95 7.84 -6.19 -16.00
N SER A 96 8.47 -6.87 -16.95
CA SER A 96 9.36 -6.24 -17.94
C SER A 96 8.64 -5.24 -18.86
N ASP A 97 7.34 -5.41 -19.07
CA ASP A 97 6.43 -4.54 -19.82
C ASP A 97 6.01 -3.27 -19.05
N GLY A 98 6.46 -3.09 -17.81
CA GLY A 98 6.12 -1.95 -16.96
C GLY A 98 4.81 -2.13 -16.16
N THR A 99 4.13 -3.26 -16.30
CA THR A 99 2.92 -3.57 -15.52
C THR A 99 3.27 -3.83 -14.07
N ILE A 100 2.55 -3.20 -13.14
CA ILE A 100 2.63 -3.45 -11.71
C ILE A 100 1.60 -4.52 -11.35
N HIS A 101 2.06 -5.59 -10.73
CA HIS A 101 1.26 -6.72 -10.25
C HIS A 101 1.15 -6.62 -8.74
N ALA A 102 -0.06 -6.80 -8.23
CA ALA A 102 -0.32 -6.74 -6.81
C ALA A 102 -1.22 -7.89 -6.37
N MET A 103 -0.87 -8.50 -5.24
CA MET A 103 -1.67 -9.51 -4.56
C MET A 103 -1.91 -9.06 -3.12
N TYR A 104 -3.03 -9.45 -2.53
CA TYR A 104 -3.31 -9.16 -1.12
C TYR A 104 -4.37 -10.10 -0.57
N THR A 105 -4.40 -10.22 0.77
CA THR A 105 -5.51 -10.87 1.47
C THR A 105 -6.79 -10.08 1.24
N TYR A 106 -7.79 -10.71 0.63
CA TYR A 106 -9.09 -10.13 0.36
C TYR A 106 -10.14 -10.77 1.29
N ALA A 107 -10.65 -10.01 2.23
CA ALA A 107 -11.67 -10.45 3.19
C ALA A 107 -12.75 -9.37 3.35
N PRO A 108 -13.67 -9.24 2.38
CA PRO A 108 -14.81 -8.35 2.53
C PRO A 108 -15.82 -8.91 3.52
N ALA A 109 -16.70 -8.05 4.03
CA ALA A 109 -17.76 -8.42 4.94
C ALA A 109 -18.63 -9.56 4.36
N HIS A 110 -18.95 -10.55 5.19
CA HIS A 110 -19.82 -11.68 4.85
C HIS A 110 -19.36 -12.56 3.67
N GLN A 111 -18.08 -12.53 3.28
CA GLN A 111 -17.53 -13.46 2.29
C GLN A 111 -16.31 -14.20 2.84
N GLN A 112 -15.94 -15.28 2.15
CA GLN A 112 -14.74 -16.03 2.49
C GLN A 112 -13.48 -15.21 2.19
N ARG A 113 -12.47 -15.36 3.04
CA ARG A 113 -11.14 -14.80 2.82
C ARG A 113 -10.47 -15.53 1.66
N THR A 114 -9.96 -14.77 0.70
CA THR A 114 -9.18 -15.27 -0.43
C THR A 114 -7.91 -14.43 -0.62
N ILE A 115 -7.13 -14.77 -1.63
CA ILE A 115 -6.11 -13.87 -2.17
C ILE A 115 -6.66 -13.26 -3.45
N LYS A 116 -6.63 -11.94 -3.55
CA LYS A 116 -7.00 -11.21 -4.76
C LYS A 116 -5.76 -10.72 -5.47
N TYR A 117 -5.75 -10.86 -6.79
CA TYR A 117 -4.73 -10.34 -7.69
C TYR A 117 -5.31 -9.21 -8.54
N ILE A 118 -4.51 -8.16 -8.75
CA ILE A 118 -4.80 -7.06 -9.66
C ILE A 118 -3.52 -6.65 -10.40
N ARG A 119 -3.70 -5.96 -11.53
CA ARG A 119 -2.60 -5.33 -12.25
C ARG A 119 -2.98 -3.92 -12.67
N PHE A 120 -2.01 -3.02 -12.67
CA PHE A 120 -2.17 -1.62 -13.06
C PHE A 120 -0.83 -1.05 -13.55
N THR A 121 -0.82 0.20 -13.96
CA THR A 121 0.42 0.89 -14.37
C THR A 121 0.71 2.05 -13.44
N GLU A 122 1.98 2.48 -13.38
CA GLU A 122 2.38 3.68 -12.64
C GLU A 122 1.53 4.89 -13.07
N GLY A 123 1.39 5.10 -14.38
CA GLY A 123 0.56 6.18 -14.94
C GLY A 123 -0.94 6.03 -14.67
N TRP A 124 -1.44 4.85 -14.30
CA TRP A 124 -2.81 4.73 -13.78
C TRP A 124 -2.90 5.32 -12.39
N VAL A 125 -1.93 5.07 -11.50
CA VAL A 125 -1.95 5.63 -10.13
C VAL A 125 -1.84 7.16 -10.15
N THR A 126 -0.94 7.70 -10.96
CA THR A 126 -0.59 9.14 -10.93
C THR A 126 -1.48 10.06 -11.77
N ARG A 127 -2.32 9.52 -12.66
CA ARG A 127 -3.28 10.34 -13.42
C ARG A 127 -4.33 10.95 -12.49
N HIS A 128 -4.61 12.24 -12.65
CA HIS A 128 -5.73 12.88 -11.98
C HIS A 128 -7.02 12.49 -12.73
N ARG A 129 -8.10 12.22 -11.99
CA ARG A 129 -9.43 12.01 -12.57
C ARG A 129 -10.04 13.32 -13.01
#